data_AF-A0A929ST36-F1
#
_entry.id   AF-A0A929ST36-F1
#
_cell.length_a   1.000
_cell.length_b   1.000
_cell.length_c   1.000
_cell.angle_alpha   90.00
_cell.angle_beta   90.00
_cell.angle_gamma   90.00
#
_symmetry.space_group_name_H-M   'P 1'
#
loop_
_entity.id
_entity.type
_entity.pdbx_description
1 polymer ?
#
loop_
_entity_poly.entity_id
_entity_poly.type
_entity_poly.pdbx_seq_one_letter_code
_entity_poly.pdbx_strand_id
1 'polypeptide(L)'
;MIKYNKILIICIFVIIILIISGYFGYKLGTEEEKKNKEYIINNNEKNIEELRKEGYNLILSQSKNIDYGLPLKDTELKIKENSITKDSIILEFLSKSREEYINVSTRYYILEREINGKWYQIVVSNRTHRNKK
;
A
#
# COMPACT_ATOMS: atom_id res chain seq x y z
N MET A 1 9.51 -35.67 50.48
CA MET A 1 8.45 -35.38 49.48
C MET A 1 8.44 -33.93 48.94
N ILE A 2 9.48 -33.10 49.17
CA ILE A 2 9.45 -31.65 48.84
C ILE A 2 10.21 -31.32 47.53
N LYS A 3 11.15 -32.17 47.09
CA LYS A 3 11.97 -31.93 45.88
C LYS A 3 11.18 -32.00 44.56
N TYR A 4 10.19 -32.90 44.47
CA TYR A 4 9.40 -33.10 43.25
C TYR A 4 8.52 -31.88 42.91
N ASN A 5 7.97 -31.21 43.93
CA ASN A 5 7.12 -30.03 43.72
C ASN A 5 7.90 -28.84 43.14
N LYS A 6 9.17 -28.64 43.54
CA LYS A 6 10.00 -27.56 42.99
C LYS A 6 10.30 -27.75 41.50
N ILE A 7 10.64 -28.97 41.09
CA ILE A 7 10.92 -29.30 39.69
C ILE A 7 9.65 -29.14 38.85
N LEU A 8 8.51 -29.62 39.37
CA LEU A 8 7.23 -29.51 38.67
C LEU A 8 6.78 -28.05 38.49
N ILE A 9 6.99 -27.20 39.51
CA ILE A 9 6.72 -25.75 39.43
C ILE A 9 7.60 -25.08 38.37
N ILE A 10 8.89 -25.43 38.29
CA ILE A 10 9.81 -24.88 37.29
C ILE A 10 9.38 -25.29 35.87
N CYS A 11 8.99 -26.55 35.66
CA CYS A 11 8.48 -27.03 34.37
C CYS A 11 7.24 -26.26 33.91
N ILE A 12 6.29 -25.99 34.81
CA ILE A 12 5.08 -25.21 34.50
C ILE A 12 5.44 -23.77 34.10
N PHE A 13 6.38 -23.15 34.80
CA PHE A 13 6.84 -21.79 34.47
C PHE A 13 7.48 -21.71 33.07
N VAL A 14 8.29 -22.70 32.70
CA VAL A 14 8.92 -22.76 31.37
C VAL A 14 7.87 -22.87 30.27
N ILE A 15 6.84 -23.71 30.47
CA ILE A 15 5.75 -23.88 29.50
C ILE A 15 4.97 -22.57 29.32
N ILE A 16 4.66 -21.86 30.41
CA ILE A 16 3.98 -20.56 30.35
C ILE A 16 4.79 -19.53 29.56
N ILE A 17 6.11 -19.47 29.80
CA ILE A 17 7.01 -18.54 29.08
C ILE A 17 7.03 -18.86 27.58
N LEU A 18 7.08 -20.15 27.20
CA LEU A 18 7.05 -20.57 25.80
C LEU A 18 5.73 -20.21 25.09
N ILE A 19 4.60 -20.32 25.79
CA ILE A 19 3.29 -19.93 25.24
C ILE A 19 3.23 -18.42 25.03
N ILE A 20 3.69 -17.63 26.01
CA ILE A 20 3.69 -16.16 25.92
C ILE A 20 4.64 -15.69 24.81
N SER A 21 5.85 -16.23 24.73
CA SER A 21 6.83 -15.86 23.69
C SER A 21 6.36 -16.25 22.29
N GLY A 22 5.76 -17.44 22.13
CA GLY A 22 5.17 -17.86 20.87
C GLY A 22 4.01 -16.96 20.43
N TYR A 23 3.13 -16.58 21.35
CA TYR A 23 2.02 -15.65 21.07
C TYR A 23 2.51 -14.26 20.65
N PHE A 24 3.48 -13.70 21.39
CA PHE A 24 4.07 -12.41 21.06
C PHE A 24 4.84 -12.43 19.73
N GLY A 25 5.64 -13.48 19.49
CA GLY A 25 6.39 -13.65 18.25
C GLY A 25 5.49 -13.75 17.03
N TYR A 26 4.39 -14.51 17.13
CA TYR A 26 3.39 -14.63 16.06
C TYR A 26 2.69 -13.29 15.77
N LYS A 27 2.32 -12.54 16.82
CA LYS A 27 1.66 -11.24 16.67
C LYS A 27 2.61 -10.19 16.05
N LEU A 28 3.87 -10.16 16.47
CA LEU A 28 4.89 -9.27 15.91
C LEU A 28 5.17 -9.56 14.43
N GLY A 29 5.37 -10.83 14.07
CA GLY A 29 5.64 -11.23 12.68
C GLY A 29 4.47 -10.89 11.74
N THR A 30 3.23 -11.08 12.18
CA THR A 30 2.04 -10.75 11.37
C THR A 30 1.78 -9.24 11.23
N GLU A 31 2.16 -8.42 12.22
CA GLU A 31 2.12 -6.96 12.10
C GLU A 31 3.22 -6.42 11.18
N GLU A 32 4.39 -7.06 11.17
CA GLU A 32 5.53 -6.67 10.34
C GLU A 32 5.33 -7.05 8.86
N GLU A 33 4.77 -8.22 8.56
CA GLU A 33 4.39 -8.62 7.20
C GLU A 33 3.28 -7.72 6.62
N LYS A 34 2.28 -7.34 7.43
CA LYS A 34 1.23 -6.39 7.02
C LYS A 34 1.74 -4.97 6.81
N LYS A 35 2.83 -4.57 7.48
CA LYS A 35 3.43 -3.23 7.32
C LYS A 35 4.13 -3.05 5.97
N ASN A 36 4.50 -4.11 5.26
CA ASN A 36 5.44 -4.04 4.13
C ASN A 36 4.84 -3.85 2.73
N LYS A 37 3.52 -3.65 2.61
CA LYS A 37 2.89 -3.35 1.30
C LYS A 37 2.42 -1.90 1.25
N GLU A 38 3.35 -1.01 0.88
CA GLU A 38 3.10 0.43 0.88
C GLU A 38 2.13 0.86 -0.24
N TYR A 39 2.31 0.36 -1.47
CA TYR A 39 1.46 0.72 -2.61
C TYR A 39 1.37 -0.35 -3.71
N ILE A 40 0.34 -0.25 -4.55
CA ILE A 40 0.21 -1.00 -5.81
C ILE A 40 -0.43 -0.16 -6.92
N ILE A 41 0.03 -0.36 -8.15
CA ILE A 41 -0.63 0.12 -9.37
C ILE A 41 -1.39 -1.06 -9.98
N ASN A 42 -2.71 -1.01 -9.91
CA ASN A 42 -3.62 -2.06 -10.35
C ASN A 42 -4.29 -1.67 -11.67
N ASN A 43 -3.78 -2.18 -12.78
CA ASN A 43 -4.35 -1.97 -14.12
C ASN A 43 -5.57 -2.87 -14.37
N ASN A 44 -6.50 -2.95 -13.41
CA ASN A 44 -7.64 -3.85 -13.40
C ASN A 44 -7.29 -5.35 -13.40
N GLU A 45 -6.10 -5.71 -12.93
CA GLU A 45 -5.62 -7.10 -12.87
C GLU A 45 -6.19 -7.87 -11.67
N LYS A 46 -6.38 -7.18 -10.54
CA LYS A 46 -6.88 -7.76 -9.29
C LYS A 46 -8.11 -7.03 -8.75
N ASN A 47 -8.91 -7.73 -7.96
CA ASN A 47 -10.00 -7.11 -7.21
C ASN A 47 -9.44 -6.18 -6.12
N ILE A 48 -9.99 -4.97 -6.00
CA ILE A 48 -9.55 -3.98 -5.01
C ILE A 48 -9.71 -4.51 -3.59
N GLU A 49 -10.79 -5.24 -3.27
CA GLU A 49 -11.00 -5.81 -1.93
C GLU A 49 -9.95 -6.85 -1.56
N GLU A 50 -9.48 -7.64 -2.53
CA GLU A 50 -8.39 -8.59 -2.30
C GLU A 50 -7.09 -7.85 -2.01
N LEU A 51 -6.80 -6.77 -2.74
CA LEU A 51 -5.64 -5.92 -2.46
C LEU A 51 -5.69 -5.30 -1.05
N ARG A 52 -6.87 -4.89 -0.59
CA ARG A 52 -7.07 -4.40 0.78
C ARG A 52 -6.78 -5.51 1.81
N LYS A 53 -7.24 -6.74 1.57
CA LYS A 53 -6.98 -7.89 2.44
C LYS A 53 -5.51 -8.31 2.41
N GLU A 54 -4.83 -8.13 1.28
CA GLU A 54 -3.41 -8.40 1.09
C GLU A 54 -2.51 -7.45 1.89
N GLY A 55 -3.04 -6.32 2.38
CA GLY A 55 -2.32 -5.36 3.23
C GLY A 55 -1.74 -4.15 2.50
N TYR A 56 -2.17 -3.85 1.27
CA TYR A 56 -1.76 -2.60 0.59
C TYR A 56 -2.41 -1.39 1.25
N ASN A 57 -1.63 -0.34 1.50
CA ASN A 57 -2.13 0.92 2.11
C ASN A 57 -2.44 2.03 1.09
N LEU A 58 -1.99 1.86 -0.15
CA LEU A 58 -2.21 2.78 -1.25
C LEU A 58 -2.49 1.99 -2.55
N ILE A 59 -3.62 2.25 -3.18
CA ILE A 59 -4.04 1.55 -4.40
C ILE A 59 -4.32 2.58 -5.48
N LEU A 60 -3.57 2.53 -6.56
CA LEU A 60 -3.83 3.29 -7.78
C LEU A 60 -4.48 2.35 -8.78
N SER A 61 -5.73 2.60 -9.15
CA SER A 61 -6.48 1.76 -10.09
C SER A 61 -6.95 2.56 -11.30
N GLN A 62 -7.13 1.89 -12.43
CA GLN A 62 -7.74 2.52 -13.59
C GLN A 62 -9.24 2.72 -13.37
N SER A 63 -9.72 3.93 -13.66
CA SER A 63 -11.14 4.27 -13.68
C SER A 63 -11.85 3.44 -14.74
N LYS A 64 -12.97 2.82 -14.37
CA LYS A 64 -13.84 2.08 -15.30
C LYS A 64 -14.72 3.01 -16.16
N ASN A 65 -14.66 4.31 -15.92
CA ASN A 65 -15.48 5.27 -16.64
C ASN A 65 -14.87 5.56 -18.02
N ILE A 66 -15.57 5.09 -19.04
CA ILE A 66 -15.23 5.15 -20.46
C ILE A 66 -15.28 6.57 -21.02
N ASP A 67 -16.03 7.49 -20.39
CA ASP A 67 -16.09 8.92 -20.75
C ASP A 67 -14.76 9.64 -20.44
N TYR A 68 -13.92 8.98 -19.62
CA TYR A 68 -12.48 9.15 -19.49
C TYR A 68 -11.78 9.45 -20.83
N GLY A 69 -12.04 8.59 -21.82
CA GLY A 69 -11.18 8.25 -22.98
C GLY A 69 -10.35 6.95 -22.75
N LEU A 70 -9.22 6.76 -23.45
CA LEU A 70 -8.33 5.59 -23.26
C LEU A 70 -7.05 5.98 -22.48
N PRO A 71 -6.47 5.07 -21.67
CA PRO A 71 -5.14 5.29 -21.12
C PRO A 71 -4.16 5.51 -22.27
N LEU A 72 -3.23 6.47 -22.11
CA LEU A 72 -2.25 6.76 -23.14
C LEU A 72 -1.44 5.49 -23.43
N LYS A 73 -1.53 5.02 -24.67
CA LYS A 73 -0.74 3.91 -25.17
C LYS A 73 0.74 4.23 -24.94
N ASP A 74 1.50 3.26 -24.48
CA ASP A 74 2.95 3.39 -24.22
C ASP A 74 3.34 4.41 -23.14
N THR A 75 2.41 4.78 -22.25
CA THR A 75 2.69 5.56 -21.03
C THR A 75 2.63 4.65 -19.80
N GLU A 76 3.73 4.62 -19.03
CA GLU A 76 3.81 3.92 -17.76
C GLU A 76 3.62 4.94 -16.63
N LEU A 77 2.64 4.70 -15.76
CA LEU A 77 2.44 5.50 -14.56
C LEU A 77 3.25 4.88 -13.42
N LYS A 78 4.07 5.70 -12.76
CA LYS A 78 4.82 5.29 -11.56
C LYS A 78 4.58 6.28 -10.43
N ILE A 79 4.65 5.78 -9.21
CA ILE A 79 4.83 6.66 -8.05
C ILE A 79 6.32 6.98 -7.99
N LYS A 80 6.65 8.26 -7.89
CA LYS A 80 8.05 8.68 -7.74
C LYS A 80 8.59 8.12 -6.43
N GLU A 81 9.77 7.53 -6.46
CA GLU A 81 10.45 7.04 -5.26
C GLU A 81 10.54 8.13 -4.19
N ASN A 82 10.30 7.76 -2.92
CA ASN A 82 10.34 8.66 -1.76
C ASN A 82 9.41 9.89 -1.87
N SER A 83 8.36 9.83 -2.69
CA SER A 83 7.41 10.94 -2.85
C SER A 83 6.09 10.78 -2.11
N ILE A 84 5.87 9.62 -1.49
CA ILE A 84 4.69 9.35 -0.67
C ILE A 84 4.90 10.06 0.67
N THR A 85 4.09 11.08 0.93
CA THR A 85 4.03 11.74 2.23
C THR A 85 2.66 11.47 2.86
N LYS A 86 2.41 12.01 4.06
CA LYS A 86 1.07 12.00 4.65
C LYS A 86 0.04 12.75 3.80
N ASP A 87 0.48 13.84 3.17
CA ASP A 87 -0.42 14.84 2.58
C ASP A 87 -0.40 14.85 1.04
N SER A 88 0.61 14.22 0.43
CA SER A 88 0.80 14.23 -1.02
C SER A 88 1.50 12.97 -1.53
N ILE A 89 1.26 12.66 -2.81
CA ILE A 89 1.92 11.60 -3.57
C ILE A 89 2.27 12.20 -4.93
N ILE A 90 3.50 11.98 -5.41
CA ILE A 90 3.91 12.43 -6.74
C ILE A 90 3.81 11.25 -7.70
N LEU A 91 3.01 11.43 -8.74
CA LEU A 91 2.90 10.50 -9.86
C LEU A 91 3.77 10.99 -11.02
N GLU A 92 4.59 10.10 -11.57
CA GLU A 92 5.39 10.31 -12.76
C GLU A 92 4.79 9.54 -13.94
N PHE A 93 4.57 10.25 -15.04
CA PHE A 93 4.17 9.65 -16.30
C PHE A 93 5.40 9.49 -17.18
N LEU A 94 5.84 8.24 -17.34
CA LEU A 94 6.92 7.89 -18.24
C LEU A 94 6.32 7.54 -19.59
N SER A 95 6.41 8.45 -20.55
CA SER A 95 6.01 8.16 -21.93
C SER A 95 7.20 7.69 -22.75
N LYS A 96 6.98 6.65 -23.56
CA LYS A 96 7.91 6.27 -24.63
C LYS A 96 7.68 7.08 -25.91
N SER A 97 6.61 7.87 -25.99
CA SER A 97 6.32 8.71 -27.16
C SER A 97 7.22 9.95 -27.17
N ARG A 98 7.67 10.35 -28.37
CA ARG A 98 8.41 11.60 -28.60
C ARG A 98 7.51 12.84 -28.62
N GLU A 99 6.26 12.71 -28.18
CA GLU A 99 5.31 13.81 -28.23
C GLU A 99 5.64 14.83 -27.14
N GLU A 100 5.86 16.07 -27.56
CA GLU A 100 6.24 17.21 -26.71
C GLU A 100 5.15 17.58 -25.69
N TYR A 101 3.90 17.13 -25.91
CA TYR A 101 2.74 17.46 -25.08
C TYR A 101 1.85 16.23 -24.89
N ILE A 102 1.90 15.69 -23.68
CA ILE A 102 1.02 14.59 -23.28
C ILE A 102 -0.05 15.16 -22.35
N ASN A 103 -1.28 15.23 -22.84
CA ASN A 103 -2.42 15.63 -21.99
C ASN A 103 -2.87 14.43 -21.16
N VAL A 104 -2.20 14.22 -20.03
CA VAL A 104 -2.55 13.12 -19.13
C VAL A 104 -3.70 13.54 -18.22
N SER A 105 -4.91 13.04 -18.52
CA SER A 105 -6.03 13.21 -17.61
C SER A 105 -5.89 12.29 -16.40
N THR A 106 -5.64 12.85 -15.24
CA THR A 106 -5.60 12.09 -13.98
C THR A 106 -6.96 11.50 -13.62
N ARG A 107 -8.04 11.88 -14.32
CA ARG A 107 -9.40 11.31 -14.20
C ARG A 107 -9.50 9.84 -14.64
N TYR A 108 -8.49 9.36 -15.37
CA TYR A 108 -8.35 7.95 -15.71
C TYR A 108 -7.94 7.07 -14.54
N TYR A 109 -7.43 7.64 -13.45
CA TYR A 109 -6.93 6.87 -12.32
C TYR A 109 -7.68 7.25 -11.05
N ILE A 110 -8.01 6.23 -10.27
CA ILE A 110 -8.58 6.35 -8.94
C ILE A 110 -7.47 5.96 -7.96
N LEU A 111 -7.06 6.92 -7.16
CA LEU A 111 -6.11 6.70 -6.08
C LEU A 111 -6.88 6.56 -4.77
N GLU A 112 -6.75 5.42 -4.10
CA GLU A 112 -7.33 5.17 -2.78
C GLU A 112 -6.24 4.94 -1.75
N ARG A 113 -6.42 5.49 -0.55
CA ARG A 113 -5.48 5.34 0.57
C ARG A 113 -6.19 4.89 1.83
N GLU A 114 -5.57 3.98 2.56
CA GLU A 114 -5.97 3.65 3.92
C GLU A 114 -5.39 4.66 4.91
N ILE A 115 -6.27 5.26 5.72
CA ILE A 115 -5.90 6.12 6.84
C ILE A 115 -6.69 5.66 8.05
N ASN A 116 -5.98 5.16 9.08
CA ASN A 116 -6.56 4.69 10.34
C ASN A 116 -7.70 3.67 10.15
N GLY A 117 -7.51 2.63 9.32
CA GLY A 117 -8.51 1.59 9.09
C GLY A 117 -9.66 1.98 8.15
N LYS A 118 -9.61 3.17 7.54
CA LYS A 118 -10.64 3.67 6.61
C LYS A 118 -10.03 4.02 5.25
N TRP A 119 -10.75 3.71 4.18
CA TRP A 119 -10.33 3.95 2.81
C TRP A 119 -10.89 5.29 2.29
N TYR A 120 -10.02 6.10 1.70
CA TYR A 120 -10.36 7.40 1.12
C TYR A 120 -9.89 7.48 -0.33
N GLN A 121 -10.76 7.96 -1.21
CA GLN A 121 -10.37 8.34 -2.56
C GLN A 121 -9.66 9.71 -2.51
N ILE A 122 -8.46 9.76 -3.08
CA ILE A 122 -7.67 10.98 -3.19
C ILE A 122 -8.07 11.70 -4.48
N VAL A 123 -8.54 12.94 -4.33
CA VAL A 123 -8.81 13.82 -5.47
C VAL A 123 -7.48 14.43 -5.95
N VAL A 124 -7.18 14.23 -7.23
CA VAL A 124 -5.94 14.72 -7.82
C VAL A 124 -6.10 16.18 -8.22
N SER A 125 -5.38 17.09 -7.54
CA SER A 125 -5.23 18.47 -7.98
C SER A 125 -3.97 18.61 -8.84
N ASN A 126 -4.12 18.83 -10.15
CA ASN A 126 -2.98 19.08 -11.04
C ASN A 126 -2.39 20.47 -10.75
N ARG A 127 -1.18 20.53 -10.19
CA ARG A 127 -0.38 21.76 -10.18
C ARG A 127 0.61 21.70 -11.34
N THR A 128 0.35 22.43 -12.41
CA THR A 128 1.31 22.61 -13.50
C THR A 128 2.37 23.62 -13.07
N HIS A 129 3.60 23.16 -12.84
CA HIS A 129 4.75 24.06 -12.72
C HIS A 129 5.11 24.58 -14.11
N ARG A 130 4.66 25.79 -14.45
CA ARG A 130 5.26 26.56 -15.56
C ARG A 130 6.63 27.03 -15.09
N ASN A 131 7.69 26.45 -15.63
CA ASN A 131 9.00 27.09 -15.59
C ASN A 131 8.89 28.42 -16.34
N LYS A 132 8.94 29.53 -15.61
CA LYS A 132 9.15 30.84 -16.22
C LYS A 132 10.58 30.84 -16.78
N LYS A 133 10.69 30.95 -18.10
CA LYS A 133 11.93 31.31 -18.78
C LYS A 133 12.35 32.71 -18.38
#